data_AF-A0A7L4NAY0-F1
#
_entry.id   AF-A0A7L4NAY0-F1
#
_cell.length_a   1.000
_cell.length_b   1.000
_cell.length_c   1.000
_cell.angle_alpha   90.00
_cell.angle_beta   90.00
_cell.angle_gamma   90.00
#
_symmetry.space_group_name_H-M   'P 1'
#
loop_
_entity.id
_entity.type
_entity.pdbx_description
1 polymer ?
#
loop_
_entity_poly.entity_id
_entity_poly.type
_entity_poly.pdbx_seq_one_letter_code
_entity_poly.pdbx_strand_id
1 'polypeptide(L)'
;GSSVLRMSSGIQVKAKTAVQKSKTSSPLLCSPEAAINPKPKPSDKLNPKTINPFGVNSRPSPFASVYAKGGIPCRIVHGTVKHRLQWECLPGTVSFDPLLVVLAEGLSETKHPFTFVSKEGFKELLMVEGASDKTIPLLPRLVPVLKAALAHSDYEVFGRGLDALVQLSAVVG
;
A
#
# COMPACT_ATOMS: atom_id res chain seq x y z
N GLY A 1 -19.37 51.74 -41.28
CA GLY A 1 -19.71 50.35 -41.56
C GLY A 1 -20.61 49.84 -40.45
N SER A 2 -21.53 48.90 -40.67
CA SER A 2 -21.57 47.83 -41.69
C SER A 2 -20.42 46.83 -41.54
N SER A 3 -20.60 45.50 -41.49
CA SER A 3 -21.85 44.73 -41.69
C SER A 3 -22.06 43.59 -40.68
N VAL A 4 -23.35 43.39 -40.38
CA VAL A 4 -24.00 42.19 -39.87
C VAL A 4 -23.61 40.93 -40.67
N LEU A 5 -23.54 39.78 -39.99
CA LEU A 5 -24.05 38.49 -40.49
C LEU A 5 -24.46 37.56 -39.33
N ARG A 6 -25.51 36.76 -39.55
CA ARG A 6 -26.13 35.81 -38.60
C ARG A 6 -25.99 34.38 -39.13
N MET A 7 -26.01 33.39 -38.22
CA MET A 7 -26.76 32.11 -38.25
C MET A 7 -26.14 31.19 -37.16
N SER A 8 -26.84 30.49 -36.27
CA SER A 8 -28.25 30.07 -36.13
C SER A 8 -28.69 28.91 -37.02
N SER A 9 -28.59 27.69 -36.48
CA SER A 9 -29.38 26.50 -36.83
C SER A 9 -29.23 25.44 -35.72
N GLY A 10 -30.18 24.52 -35.60
CA GLY A 10 -30.13 23.43 -34.62
C GLY A 10 -31.36 22.51 -34.69
N ILE A 11 -31.47 21.60 -33.72
CA ILE A 11 -32.61 20.70 -33.46
C ILE A 11 -32.88 19.65 -34.57
N GLN A 12 -32.61 18.36 -34.31
CA GLN A 12 -33.69 17.37 -34.11
C GLN A 12 -33.20 15.98 -33.70
N VAL A 13 -34.10 15.26 -33.03
CA VAL A 13 -33.98 13.86 -32.59
C VAL A 13 -34.50 12.92 -33.69
N LYS A 14 -33.92 11.72 -33.83
CA LYS A 14 -34.69 10.58 -34.33
C LYS A 14 -34.22 9.21 -33.83
N ALA A 15 -34.96 8.65 -32.87
CA ALA A 15 -34.97 7.20 -32.65
C ALA A 15 -35.75 6.49 -33.78
N LYS A 16 -35.46 5.21 -34.01
CA LYS A 16 -36.30 4.31 -34.81
C LYS A 16 -36.35 2.91 -34.19
N THR A 17 -37.56 2.47 -33.84
CA THR A 17 -37.90 1.13 -33.35
C THR A 17 -38.91 0.51 -34.32
N ALA A 18 -38.70 -0.73 -34.79
CA ALA A 18 -39.71 -1.62 -35.42
C ALA A 18 -39.07 -2.93 -35.94
N VAL A 19 -39.74 -4.10 -36.01
CA VAL A 19 -40.80 -4.67 -35.15
C VAL A 19 -40.88 -6.21 -35.36
N GLN A 20 -41.46 -6.89 -34.37
CA GLN A 20 -41.75 -8.33 -34.15
C GLN A 20 -42.14 -9.25 -35.34
N LYS A 21 -41.93 -10.57 -35.13
CA LYS A 21 -42.92 -11.70 -35.24
C LYS A 21 -42.31 -12.94 -34.53
N SER A 22 -42.80 -13.43 -33.38
CA SER A 22 -43.94 -14.35 -33.12
C SER A 22 -43.78 -15.72 -33.82
N LYS A 23 -43.94 -16.92 -33.22
CA LYS A 23 -44.92 -17.49 -32.24
C LYS A 23 -44.42 -18.94 -31.85
N THR A 24 -44.84 -19.78 -30.88
CA THR A 24 -45.85 -19.85 -29.77
C THR A 24 -45.44 -20.97 -28.76
N SER A 25 -46.08 -21.06 -27.56
CA SER A 25 -46.31 -22.25 -26.66
C SER A 25 -45.16 -23.23 -26.29
N SER A 26 -44.76 -23.52 -25.03
CA SER A 26 -45.47 -23.86 -23.75
C SER A 26 -45.89 -25.35 -23.61
N PRO A 27 -46.02 -25.97 -22.39
CA PRO A 27 -45.79 -25.49 -21.00
C PRO A 27 -45.09 -26.50 -20.02
N LEU A 28 -45.07 -26.15 -18.71
CA LEU A 28 -44.83 -26.99 -17.50
C LEU A 28 -43.35 -27.40 -17.20
N LEU A 29 -42.93 -27.64 -15.95
CA LEU A 29 -43.62 -27.67 -14.63
C LEU A 29 -42.86 -26.81 -13.59
N CYS A 30 -43.49 -26.52 -12.43
CA CYS A 30 -42.86 -25.85 -11.29
C CYS A 30 -42.97 -26.73 -10.03
N SER A 31 -41.90 -26.82 -9.24
CA SER A 31 -41.92 -27.35 -7.87
C SER A 31 -40.70 -26.86 -7.09
N PRO A 32 -40.81 -26.47 -5.81
CA PRO A 32 -39.68 -26.04 -4.99
C PRO A 32 -39.08 -27.22 -4.20
N GLU A 33 -37.81 -27.55 -4.42
CA GLU A 33 -37.09 -28.50 -3.57
C GLU A 33 -36.34 -27.78 -2.44
N ALA A 34 -36.60 -28.18 -1.20
CA ALA A 34 -36.08 -27.52 -0.01
C ALA A 34 -34.83 -28.22 0.55
N ALA A 35 -33.84 -27.41 0.90
CA ALA A 35 -32.78 -27.69 1.87
C ALA A 35 -31.82 -28.88 1.62
N ILE A 36 -30.67 -28.57 1.01
CA ILE A 36 -29.39 -28.98 1.60
C ILE A 36 -28.50 -27.74 1.80
N ASN A 37 -28.58 -27.13 2.98
CA ASN A 37 -27.46 -26.31 3.46
C ASN A 37 -26.28 -27.26 3.72
N PRO A 38 -25.10 -27.08 3.10
CA PRO A 38 -23.94 -27.90 3.42
C PRO A 38 -23.52 -27.61 4.86
N LYS A 39 -23.84 -28.53 5.78
CA LYS A 39 -23.39 -28.45 7.18
C LYS A 39 -21.86 -28.32 7.18
N PRO A 40 -21.27 -27.31 7.84
CA PRO A 40 -19.83 -27.13 7.85
C PRO A 40 -19.19 -28.38 8.45
N LYS A 41 -18.28 -28.98 7.69
CA LYS A 41 -17.63 -30.23 8.07
C LYS A 41 -16.70 -29.96 9.25
N PRO A 42 -16.42 -30.95 10.12
CA PRO A 42 -15.39 -30.81 11.16
C PRO A 42 -14.01 -30.43 10.56
N SER A 43 -13.72 -30.85 9.32
CA SER A 43 -12.54 -30.43 8.55
C SER A 43 -12.45 -28.93 8.31
N ASP A 44 -13.58 -28.22 8.25
CA ASP A 44 -13.58 -26.79 7.91
C ASP A 44 -13.12 -25.94 9.11
N LYS A 45 -13.26 -26.47 10.33
CA LYS A 45 -12.60 -25.97 11.56
C LYS A 45 -11.12 -26.38 11.65
N LEU A 46 -10.68 -27.33 10.83
CA LEU A 46 -9.32 -27.88 10.76
C LEU A 46 -8.60 -27.48 9.47
N ASN A 47 -9.01 -26.36 8.85
CA ASN A 47 -8.24 -25.63 7.87
C ASN A 47 -7.54 -24.43 8.55
N PRO A 48 -6.43 -24.62 9.30
CA PRO A 48 -5.48 -23.53 9.42
C PRO A 48 -5.05 -23.17 7.99
N LYS A 49 -4.73 -21.89 7.71
CA LYS A 49 -4.30 -21.48 6.38
C LYS A 49 -3.03 -22.24 6.01
N THR A 50 -3.16 -23.31 5.21
CA THR A 50 -2.06 -24.22 4.86
C THR A 50 -1.01 -23.43 4.10
N ILE A 51 0.04 -23.03 4.82
CA ILE A 51 1.20 -22.37 4.25
C ILE A 51 1.89 -23.35 3.31
N ASN A 52 1.58 -23.27 2.00
CA ASN A 52 2.24 -24.11 1.02
C ASN A 52 3.75 -23.77 1.02
N PRO A 53 4.62 -24.67 1.52
CA PRO A 53 6.04 -24.37 1.72
C PRO A 53 6.83 -24.43 0.40
N PHE A 54 6.19 -24.92 -0.67
CA PHE A 54 6.75 -25.03 -2.02
C PHE A 54 6.07 -24.08 -3.02
N GLY A 55 5.08 -23.30 -2.60
CA GLY A 55 4.58 -22.18 -3.40
C GLY A 55 5.59 -21.04 -3.43
N VAL A 56 5.50 -20.13 -4.41
CA VAL A 56 6.33 -18.90 -4.49
C VAL A 56 5.85 -17.85 -3.47
N ASN A 57 5.58 -18.31 -2.26
CA ASN A 57 5.20 -17.54 -1.09
C ASN A 57 6.47 -16.91 -0.51
N SER A 58 7.03 -15.93 -1.21
CA SER A 58 8.15 -15.13 -0.69
C SER A 58 7.80 -14.65 0.71
N ARG A 59 8.61 -15.06 1.70
CA ARG A 59 8.37 -14.75 3.11
C ARG A 59 8.29 -13.22 3.24
N PRO A 60 7.28 -12.67 3.94
CA PRO A 60 7.24 -11.22 4.16
C PRO A 60 8.53 -10.79 4.85
N SER A 61 9.09 -9.67 4.39
CA SER A 61 10.29 -9.07 4.98
C SER A 61 10.08 -8.76 6.46
N PRO A 62 11.14 -8.46 7.23
CA PRO A 62 11.01 -7.91 8.58
C PRO A 62 10.06 -6.70 8.62
N PHE A 63 10.28 -5.71 7.73
CA PHE A 63 9.43 -4.52 7.60
C PHE A 63 7.95 -4.88 7.32
N ALA A 64 7.67 -5.64 6.27
CA ALA A 64 6.31 -6.00 5.89
C ALA A 64 5.61 -6.82 6.98
N SER A 65 6.37 -7.64 7.71
CA SER A 65 5.88 -8.41 8.87
C SER A 65 5.56 -7.54 10.09
N VAL A 66 6.25 -6.42 10.29
CA VAL A 66 5.95 -5.46 11.37
C VAL A 66 4.79 -4.54 10.97
N TYR A 67 4.80 -4.02 9.75
CA TYR A 67 3.71 -3.20 9.21
C TYR A 67 2.37 -3.95 9.19
N ALA A 68 2.33 -5.20 8.72
CA ALA A 68 1.12 -6.02 8.72
C ALA A 68 0.60 -6.40 10.12
N LYS A 69 1.37 -6.16 11.18
CA LYS A 69 0.97 -6.32 12.59
C LYS A 69 0.60 -5.00 13.28
N GLY A 70 0.68 -3.87 12.59
CA GLY A 70 0.49 -2.53 13.18
C GLY A 70 1.66 -2.08 14.08
N GLY A 71 2.86 -2.67 13.94
CA GLY A 71 4.03 -2.33 14.77
C GLY A 71 4.76 -1.04 14.35
N ILE A 72 4.19 -0.26 13.43
CA ILE A 72 4.68 1.06 13.01
C ILE A 72 3.54 2.05 13.36
N PRO A 73 3.71 2.96 14.33
CA PRO A 73 2.62 3.76 14.92
C PRO A 73 2.23 4.94 14.02
N CYS A 74 1.81 4.66 12.79
CA CYS A 74 1.47 5.67 11.80
C CYS A 74 0.42 5.19 10.79
N ARG A 75 -0.24 6.17 10.15
CA ARG A 75 -1.24 5.96 9.09
C ARG A 75 -0.95 6.85 7.87
N ILE A 76 -1.37 6.40 6.69
CA ILE A 76 -1.20 7.13 5.43
C ILE A 76 -2.42 8.03 5.21
N VAL A 77 -2.22 9.33 5.31
CA VAL A 77 -3.24 10.35 5.00
C VAL A 77 -3.20 10.64 3.51
N HIS A 78 -4.24 10.21 2.80
CA HIS A 78 -4.38 10.36 1.36
C HIS A 78 -4.90 11.77 1.02
N GLY A 79 -4.01 12.77 1.01
CA GLY A 79 -4.33 14.11 0.54
C GLY A 79 -4.45 14.20 -0.98
N THR A 80 -5.21 15.20 -1.46
CA THR A 80 -5.61 15.39 -2.87
C THR A 80 -4.45 15.54 -3.86
N VAL A 81 -3.31 16.07 -3.41
CA VAL A 81 -2.12 16.34 -4.25
C VAL A 81 -0.89 15.58 -3.77
N LYS A 82 -0.78 15.33 -2.46
CA LYS A 82 0.30 14.53 -1.87
C LYS A 82 -0.23 13.71 -0.70
N HIS A 83 0.24 12.47 -0.62
CA HIS A 83 0.04 11.65 0.56
C HIS A 83 1.01 12.10 1.66
N ARG A 84 0.62 11.91 2.93
CA ARG A 84 1.46 12.21 4.09
C ARG A 84 1.41 11.05 5.07
N LEU A 85 2.50 10.88 5.81
CA LEU A 85 2.45 10.11 7.06
C LEU A 85 1.71 10.95 8.12
N GLN A 86 0.95 10.27 8.98
CA GLN A 86 0.50 10.82 10.26
C GLN A 86 0.83 9.79 11.34
N TRP A 87 1.65 10.19 12.30
CA TRP A 87 1.94 9.42 13.50
C TRP A 87 0.75 9.40 14.46
N GLU A 88 0.61 8.29 15.19
CA GLU A 88 -0.45 8.12 16.20
C GLU A 88 -0.12 8.85 17.51
N CYS A 89 1.18 9.02 17.79
CA CYS A 89 1.74 9.82 18.88
C CYS A 89 2.70 10.89 18.33
N LEU A 90 3.14 11.84 19.16
CA LEU A 90 4.09 12.87 18.74
C LEU A 90 5.45 12.23 18.39
N PRO A 91 6.07 12.54 17.23
CA PRO A 91 7.38 11.99 16.82
C PRO A 91 8.48 12.10 17.90
N GLY A 92 8.47 13.19 18.69
CA GLY A 92 9.36 13.38 19.85
C GLY A 92 9.29 12.26 20.91
N THR A 93 8.12 11.64 21.08
CA THR A 93 7.85 10.60 22.08
C THR A 93 7.97 9.16 21.55
N VAL A 94 8.24 8.98 20.26
CA VAL A 94 8.35 7.65 19.64
C VAL A 94 9.69 7.00 20.01
N SER A 95 9.66 5.72 20.37
CA SER A 95 10.84 4.89 20.61
C SER A 95 11.54 4.53 19.29
N PHE A 96 12.83 4.91 19.15
CA PHE A 96 13.60 4.63 17.93
C PHE A 96 14.03 3.16 17.81
N ASP A 97 14.23 2.43 18.92
CA ASP A 97 14.42 0.98 18.89
C ASP A 97 13.05 0.28 19.04
N PRO A 98 12.68 -0.71 18.20
CA PRO A 98 13.34 -1.15 16.96
C PRO A 98 12.94 -0.35 15.72
N LEU A 99 12.04 0.63 15.87
CA LEU A 99 11.32 1.27 14.78
C LEU A 99 12.21 1.87 13.68
N LEU A 100 13.27 2.60 14.02
CA LEU A 100 14.16 3.23 13.04
C LEU A 100 14.94 2.18 12.23
N VAL A 101 15.32 1.07 12.86
CA VAL A 101 15.98 -0.07 12.19
C VAL A 101 14.99 -0.78 11.26
N VAL A 102 13.76 -1.02 11.71
CA VAL A 102 12.69 -1.59 10.87
C VAL A 102 12.40 -0.70 9.66
N LEU A 103 12.30 0.62 9.85
CA LEU A 103 12.10 1.58 8.76
C LEU A 103 13.28 1.56 7.77
N ALA A 104 14.52 1.44 8.25
CA ALA A 104 15.70 1.27 7.40
C ALA A 104 15.65 -0.04 6.59
N GLU A 105 15.23 -1.16 7.19
CA GLU A 105 15.05 -2.44 6.48
C GLU A 105 13.99 -2.28 5.37
N GLY A 106 12.94 -1.51 5.64
CA GLY A 106 11.89 -1.16 4.69
C GLY A 106 12.36 -0.30 3.50
N LEU A 107 13.57 0.27 3.50
CA LEU A 107 14.12 0.96 2.33
C LEU A 107 14.38 -0.01 1.17
N SER A 108 14.57 -1.31 1.46
CA SER A 108 14.73 -2.37 0.47
C SER A 108 13.42 -2.83 -0.20
N GLU A 109 12.26 -2.38 0.30
CA GLU A 109 10.96 -2.74 -0.28
C GLU A 109 10.78 -2.18 -1.69
N THR A 110 9.95 -2.84 -2.49
CA THR A 110 9.61 -2.42 -3.86
C THR A 110 8.10 -2.23 -4.10
N LYS A 111 7.28 -2.46 -3.07
CA LYS A 111 5.81 -2.44 -3.16
C LYS A 111 5.21 -1.26 -2.41
N HIS A 112 4.29 -0.53 -3.04
CA HIS A 112 3.41 0.40 -2.32
C HIS A 112 2.45 -0.41 -1.41
N PRO A 113 2.16 0.01 -0.17
CA PRO A 113 2.54 1.27 0.47
C PRO A 113 3.91 1.26 1.18
N PHE A 114 4.58 0.11 1.26
CA PHE A 114 5.76 -0.09 2.09
C PHE A 114 6.89 0.89 1.77
N THR A 115 7.15 1.15 0.48
CA THR A 115 8.16 2.11 0.01
C THR A 115 7.94 3.55 0.46
N PHE A 116 6.67 3.97 0.63
CA PHE A 116 6.33 5.29 1.11
C PHE A 116 6.49 5.38 2.63
N VAL A 117 5.98 4.38 3.36
CA VAL A 117 6.02 4.34 4.83
C VAL A 117 7.46 4.22 5.34
N SER A 118 8.31 3.43 4.69
CA SER A 118 9.73 3.33 5.07
C SER A 118 10.49 4.64 4.79
N LYS A 119 10.41 5.17 3.57
CA LYS A 119 11.13 6.41 3.19
C LYS A 119 10.70 7.60 4.04
N GLU A 120 9.41 7.91 4.12
CA GLU A 120 8.94 9.10 4.82
C GLU A 120 8.97 8.90 6.35
N GLY A 121 8.77 7.68 6.84
CA GLY A 121 8.87 7.36 8.27
C GLY A 121 10.29 7.45 8.81
N PHE A 122 11.29 6.92 8.08
CA PHE A 122 12.71 7.04 8.44
C PHE A 122 13.13 8.51 8.51
N LYS A 123 12.76 9.28 7.50
CA LYS A 123 12.99 10.72 7.39
C LYS A 123 12.32 11.54 8.50
N GLU A 124 11.02 11.34 8.74
CA GLU A 124 10.29 12.10 9.76
C GLU A 124 10.77 11.77 11.18
N LEU A 125 11.32 10.58 11.46
CA LEU A 125 12.01 10.30 12.72
C LEU A 125 13.37 11.01 12.82
N LEU A 126 14.19 11.00 11.77
CA LEU A 126 15.49 11.69 11.79
C LEU A 126 15.37 13.22 11.92
N MET A 127 14.23 13.81 11.56
CA MET A 127 13.92 15.23 11.74
C MET A 127 13.42 15.60 13.16
N VAL A 128 13.43 14.66 14.11
CA VAL A 128 12.98 14.89 15.49
C VAL A 128 14.07 15.54 16.36
N GLU A 129 13.67 16.43 17.27
CA GLU A 129 14.57 17.00 18.28
C GLU A 129 15.19 15.89 19.16
N GLY A 130 16.52 15.90 19.29
CA GLY A 130 17.27 14.82 19.96
C GLY A 130 17.32 13.50 19.18
N ALA A 131 17.09 13.50 17.86
CA ALA A 131 17.24 12.30 17.03
C ALA A 131 18.68 11.75 17.03
N SER A 132 19.70 12.60 17.18
CA SER A 132 21.12 12.20 17.33
C SER A 132 21.29 11.13 18.41
N ASP A 133 20.87 11.45 19.63
CA ASP A 133 21.14 10.70 20.85
C ASP A 133 20.37 9.36 20.86
N LYS A 134 19.21 9.35 20.19
CA LYS A 134 18.38 8.15 19.95
C LYS A 134 18.90 7.28 18.81
N THR A 135 19.66 7.85 17.86
CA THR A 135 20.12 7.15 16.65
C THR A 135 21.52 6.57 16.81
N ILE A 136 22.42 7.27 17.52
CA ILE A 136 23.80 6.83 17.77
C ILE A 136 23.88 5.39 18.33
N PRO A 137 23.07 4.97 19.33
CA PRO A 137 23.05 3.58 19.82
C PRO A 137 22.61 2.54 18.77
N LEU A 138 21.91 2.96 17.72
CA LEU A 138 21.35 2.08 16.67
C LEU A 138 22.24 1.98 15.44
N LEU A 139 23.27 2.83 15.30
CA LEU A 139 24.21 2.80 14.16
C LEU A 139 24.78 1.40 13.85
N PRO A 140 25.19 0.56 14.83
CA PRO A 140 25.68 -0.79 14.55
C PRO A 140 24.66 -1.71 13.85
N ARG A 141 23.35 -1.43 14.00
CA ARG A 141 22.25 -2.15 13.32
C ARG A 141 21.83 -1.46 12.02
N LEU A 142 21.93 -0.14 11.93
CA LEU A 142 21.59 0.63 10.72
C LEU A 142 22.61 0.47 9.59
N VAL A 143 23.92 0.50 9.91
CA VAL A 143 25.00 0.40 8.91
C VAL A 143 24.91 -0.83 7.99
N PRO A 144 24.73 -2.09 8.48
CA PRO A 144 24.62 -3.23 7.59
C PRO A 144 23.35 -3.20 6.71
N VAL A 145 22.26 -2.61 7.20
CA VAL A 145 21.00 -2.47 6.46
C VAL A 145 21.12 -1.44 5.35
N LEU A 146 21.69 -0.26 5.63
CA LEU A 146 21.97 0.76 4.61
C LEU A 146 22.99 0.26 3.58
N LYS A 147 24.02 -0.49 4.01
CA LYS A 147 24.97 -1.14 3.10
C LYS A 147 24.28 -2.15 2.17
N ALA A 148 23.29 -2.90 2.65
CA ALA A 148 22.52 -3.82 1.81
C ALA A 148 21.67 -3.09 0.77
N ALA A 149 21.03 -1.96 1.13
CA ALA A 149 20.30 -1.12 0.19
C ALA A 149 21.22 -0.49 -0.88
N LEU A 150 22.41 -0.02 -0.48
CA LEU A 150 23.43 0.54 -1.38
C LEU A 150 24.15 -0.50 -2.25
N ALA A 151 24.05 -1.79 -1.92
CA ALA A 151 24.55 -2.90 -2.73
C ALA A 151 23.45 -3.54 -3.61
N HIS A 152 22.23 -3.01 -3.60
CA HIS A 152 21.09 -3.57 -4.31
C HIS A 152 21.09 -3.18 -5.80
N SER A 153 20.64 -4.09 -6.67
CA SER A 153 20.65 -3.91 -8.13
C SER A 153 19.49 -3.06 -8.66
N ASP A 154 18.39 -2.94 -7.90
CA ASP A 154 17.32 -1.97 -8.18
C ASP A 154 17.77 -0.55 -7.81
N TYR A 155 17.82 0.34 -8.80
CA TYR A 155 18.24 1.72 -8.65
C TYR A 155 17.31 2.54 -7.73
N GLU A 156 16.03 2.18 -7.60
CA GLU A 156 15.10 2.83 -6.68
C GLU A 156 15.41 2.45 -5.23
N VAL A 157 15.89 1.22 -4.97
CA VAL A 157 16.37 0.80 -3.64
C VAL A 157 17.71 1.47 -3.33
N PHE A 158 18.65 1.49 -4.29
CA PHE A 158 19.92 2.18 -4.15
C PHE A 158 19.73 3.67 -3.82
N GLY A 159 18.88 4.37 -4.59
CA GLY A 159 18.59 5.79 -4.38
C GLY A 159 17.99 6.08 -3.00
N ARG A 160 17.10 5.20 -2.50
CA ARG A 160 16.55 5.31 -1.14
C ARG A 160 17.56 5.00 -0.04
N GLY A 161 18.49 4.06 -0.28
CA GLY A 161 19.63 3.82 0.60
C GLY A 161 20.58 5.02 0.69
N LEU A 162 20.80 5.71 -0.43
CA LEU A 162 21.64 6.91 -0.52
C LEU A 162 20.95 8.13 0.14
N ASP A 163 19.67 8.37 -0.18
CA ASP A 163 18.84 9.38 0.49
C ASP A 163 18.90 9.22 2.03
N ALA A 164 18.76 7.98 2.50
CA ALA A 164 18.76 7.65 3.92
C ALA A 164 20.14 7.82 4.56
N LEU A 165 21.23 7.49 3.86
CA LEU A 165 22.59 7.72 4.33
C LEU A 165 22.90 9.22 4.49
N VAL A 166 22.48 10.05 3.54
CA VAL A 166 22.65 11.52 3.61
C VAL A 166 21.80 12.13 4.74
N GLN A 167 20.60 11.63 4.97
CA GLN A 167 19.78 12.03 6.13
C GLN A 167 20.41 11.60 7.46
N LEU A 168 21.06 10.43 7.49
CA LEU A 168 21.69 9.91 8.70
C LEU A 168 22.94 10.72 9.08
N SER A 169 23.85 10.99 8.13
CA SER A 169 25.06 11.80 8.42
C SER A 169 24.71 13.23 8.85
N ALA A 170 23.65 13.83 8.28
CA ALA A 170 23.13 15.12 8.72
C ALA A 170 22.64 15.16 10.18
N VAL A 171 22.45 14.00 10.82
CA VAL A 171 21.98 13.86 12.23
C VAL A 171 23.06 13.34 13.19
N VAL A 172 24.03 12.54 12.72
CA VAL A 172 25.05 11.93 13.60
C VAL A 172 26.50 12.36 13.34
N GLY A 173 26.81 12.98 12.20
CA GLY A 173 28.17 13.28 11.74
C GLY A 173 28.72 12.22 10.78
#